data_AF-A0A7V8F2M7-F1
#
_entry.id   AF-A0A7V8F2M7-F1
#
_cell.length_a   1.000
_cell.length_b   1.000
_cell.length_c   1.000
_cell.angle_alpha   90.00
_cell.angle_beta   90.00
_cell.angle_gamma   90.00
#
_symmetry.space_group_name_H-M   'P 1'
#
loop_
_entity.id
_entity.type
_entity.pdbx_description
1 polymer ?
#
loop_
_entity_poly.entity_id
_entity_poly.type
_entity_poly.pdbx_seq_one_letter_code
_entity_poly.pdbx_strand_id
1 'polypeptide(L)' 'MLYVLLFLLMSSHCVSGSPECGDFLRTIANPPNAIEFVSCESKPKSQSAPLKAIYRVEGEIAHDVEQYLHRELGVQGG' A
#
# COMPACT_ATOMS: atom_id res chain seq x y z
N MET A 1 38.98 8.07 22.76
CA MET A 1 37.75 8.86 22.52
C MET A 1 37.40 9.02 21.04
N LEU A 2 38.34 9.36 20.15
CA LEU A 2 38.07 9.56 18.72
C LEU A 2 37.58 8.29 17.98
N TYR A 3 38.12 7.11 18.33
CA TYR A 3 37.73 5.83 17.72
C TYR A 3 36.28 5.41 18.05
N VAL A 4 35.75 5.81 19.21
CA VAL A 4 34.38 5.48 19.63
C VAL A 4 33.37 6.31 18.83
N LEU A 5 33.70 7.56 18.53
CA LEU A 5 32.88 8.44 17.67
C LEU A 5 32.85 7.96 16.20
N LEU A 6 33.95 7.40 15.69
CA LEU A 6 34.03 6.82 14.35
C LEU A 6 33.14 5.58 14.18
N PHE A 7 33.01 4.76 15.21
CA PHE A 7 32.12 3.59 15.18
C PHE A 7 30.62 3.97 15.18
N LEU A 8 30.24 5.05 15.85
CA LEU A 8 28.85 5.50 15.94
C LEU A 8 28.30 6.11 14.64
N LEU A 9 29.18 6.59 13.75
CA LEU A 9 28.78 7.19 12.46
C LEU A 9 28.44 6.15 11.37
N MET A 10 28.74 4.87 11.58
CA MET A 10 28.53 3.80 10.59
C MET A 10 27.20 3.06 10.74
N SER A 11 26.39 3.41 11.75
CA SER A 11 25.11 2.76 12.05
C SER A 11 23.89 3.54 11.53
N SER A 12 23.97 4.12 10.33
CA SER A 12 22.79 4.59 9.59
C SER A 12 22.21 3.43 8.80
N HIS A 13 21.42 2.58 9.46
CA HIS A 13 20.55 1.64 8.76
C HIS A 13 19.39 2.44 8.16
N CYS A 14 19.50 2.80 6.88
CA CYS A 14 18.32 3.18 6.11
C CYS A 14 17.46 1.92 5.96
N VAL A 15 16.45 1.77 6.82
CA VAL A 15 15.33 0.88 6.53
C VAL A 15 14.54 1.59 5.41
N SER A 16 14.90 1.27 4.17
CA SER A 16 14.07 1.59 3.02
C SER A 16 12.94 0.56 3.00
N GLY A 17 11.87 0.85 3.74
CA GLY A 17 10.64 0.09 3.60
C GLY A 17 9.98 0.51 2.30
N SER A 18 10.38 -0.10 1.18
CA SER A 18 9.53 -0.08 -0.01
C SER A 18 8.17 -0.63 0.40
N PRO A 19 7.04 -0.01 0.01
CA PRO A 19 5.74 -0.61 0.27
C PRO A 19 5.76 -2.04 -0.29
N GLU A 20 5.42 -3.00 0.57
CA GLU A 20 5.32 -4.40 0.20
C GLU A 20 4.02 -4.60 -0.59
N CYS A 21 4.02 -5.55 -1.52
CA CYS A 21 2.78 -5.90 -2.21
C CYS A 21 1.78 -6.50 -1.20
N GLY A 22 0.54 -6.01 -1.17
CA GLY A 22 -0.45 -6.52 -0.23
C GLY A 22 -1.83 -5.89 -0.36
N ASP A 23 -2.66 -6.15 0.64
CA ASP A 23 -3.98 -5.56 0.79
C ASP A 23 -3.84 -4.13 1.33
N PHE A 24 -3.74 -3.17 0.41
CA PHE A 24 -3.62 -1.76 0.77
C PHE A 24 -4.84 -1.27 1.52
N LEU A 25 -6.05 -1.67 1.11
CA LEU A 25 -7.26 -1.20 1.74
C LEU A 25 -7.31 -1.61 3.21
N ARG A 26 -6.99 -2.85 3.57
CA ARG A 26 -6.89 -3.25 4.99
C ARG A 26 -5.73 -2.61 5.75
N THR A 27 -4.67 -2.21 5.06
CA THR A 27 -3.49 -1.63 5.69
C THR A 27 -3.68 -0.14 6.01
N ILE A 28 -4.29 0.61 5.09
CA ILE A 28 -4.38 2.08 5.16
C ILE A 28 -5.79 2.56 5.49
N ALA A 29 -6.79 1.70 5.33
CA ALA A 29 -8.19 1.96 5.60
C ALA A 29 -8.80 0.78 6.38
N ASN A 30 -10.09 0.90 6.73
CA ASN A 30 -10.87 -0.19 7.30
C ASN A 30 -12.01 -0.53 6.33
N PRO A 31 -11.75 -1.31 5.27
CA PRO A 31 -12.71 -1.52 4.20
C PRO A 31 -13.88 -2.38 4.67
N PRO A 32 -15.09 -2.17 4.11
CA PRO A 32 -16.19 -3.08 4.34
C PRO A 32 -15.83 -4.49 3.86
N ASN A 33 -16.29 -5.51 4.58
CA ASN A 33 -16.01 -6.94 4.28
C ASN A 33 -16.42 -7.38 2.88
N ALA A 34 -17.26 -6.60 2.21
CA ALA A 34 -17.74 -6.88 0.88
C ALA A 34 -16.73 -6.52 -0.25
N ILE A 35 -15.60 -5.89 0.10
CA ILE A 35 -14.46 -5.72 -0.79
C ILE A 35 -13.48 -6.87 -0.53
N GLU A 36 -13.40 -7.81 -1.47
CA GLU A 36 -12.50 -8.97 -1.39
C GLU A 36 -11.15 -8.64 -2.04
N PHE A 37 -10.05 -8.81 -1.29
CA PHE A 37 -8.71 -8.75 -1.85
C PHE A 37 -8.42 -10.02 -2.67
N VAL A 38 -8.08 -9.85 -3.95
CA VAL A 38 -7.82 -10.96 -4.88
C VAL A 38 -6.32 -11.21 -5.02
N SER A 39 -5.56 -10.16 -5.36
CA SER A 39 -4.12 -10.28 -5.59
C SER A 39 -3.43 -8.93 -5.53
N CYS A 40 -2.10 -8.96 -5.42
CA CYS A 40 -1.26 -7.80 -5.64
C CYS A 40 -0.15 -8.13 -6.64
N GLU A 41 0.05 -7.24 -7.60
CA GLU A 41 1.12 -7.31 -8.59
C GLU A 41 2.19 -6.27 -8.26
N SER A 42 3.44 -6.73 -8.19
CA SER A 42 4.62 -5.87 -8.18
C SER A 42 5.39 -6.09 -9.48
N LYS A 43 5.86 -5.00 -10.10
CA LYS A 43 6.73 -5.05 -11.28
C LYS A 43 8.16 -4.68 -10.87
N PRO A 44 8.94 -5.63 -10.31
CA PRO A 44 10.25 -5.35 -9.72
C PRO A 44 11.32 -4.90 -10.72
N LYS A 45 11.05 -4.96 -12.04
CA LYS A 45 11.98 -4.52 -13.09
C LYS A 45 12.08 -2.99 -13.23
N SER A 46 11.27 -2.21 -12.52
CA SER A 46 11.37 -0.75 -12.50
C SER A 46 11.35 -0.25 -11.06
N GLN A 47 12.37 0.53 -10.67
CA GLN A 47 12.55 1.08 -9.32
C GLN A 47 11.41 2.04 -8.88
N SER A 48 10.51 2.41 -9.81
CA SER A 48 9.38 3.30 -9.55
C SER A 48 8.06 2.76 -10.09
N ALA A 49 7.98 1.46 -10.44
CA ALA A 49 6.69 0.90 -10.84
C ALA A 49 5.71 0.93 -9.66
N PRO A 50 4.48 1.41 -9.86
CA PRO A 50 3.47 1.35 -8.81
C PRO A 50 3.13 -0.11 -8.53
N LEU A 51 2.82 -0.38 -7.27
CA LEU A 51 2.17 -1.63 -6.88
C LEU A 51 0.71 -1.58 -7.30
N LYS A 52 0.17 -2.73 -7.71
CA LYS A 52 -1.23 -2.84 -8.14
C LYS A 52 -1.93 -3.90 -7.33
N ALA A 53 -2.84 -3.50 -6.44
CA ALA A 53 -3.77 -4.41 -5.80
C ALA A 53 -5.04 -4.58 -6.64
N ILE A 54 -5.56 -5.80 -6.68
CA ILE A 54 -6.80 -6.17 -7.36
C ILE A 54 -7.81 -6.59 -6.31
N TYR A 55 -9.00 -6.01 -6.38
CA TYR A 55 -10.13 -6.30 -5.49
C TYR A 55 -11.33 -6.77 -6.31
N ARG A 56 -12.16 -7.61 -5.69
CA ARG A 56 -13.45 -8.04 -6.22
C ARG A 56 -14.55 -7.45 -5.33
N VAL A 57 -15.61 -7.00 -5.97
CA VAL A 57 -16.79 -6.40 -5.33
C VAL A 57 -18.02 -6.98 -6.00
N GLU A 58 -19.05 -7.28 -5.22
CA GLU A 58 -20.34 -7.71 -5.75
C GLU A 58 -21.03 -6.55 -6.47
N GLY A 59 -21.60 -6.82 -7.65
CA GLY A 59 -22.17 -5.77 -8.50
C GLY A 59 -23.29 -4.97 -7.83
N GLU A 60 -24.08 -5.62 -6.96
CA GLU A 60 -25.20 -5.00 -6.24
C GLU A 60 -24.78 -3.88 -5.28
N ILE A 61 -23.57 -3.91 -4.76
CA ILE A 61 -23.02 -2.93 -3.82
C ILE A 61 -21.88 -2.08 -4.43
N ALA A 62 -21.60 -2.24 -5.72
CA ALA A 62 -20.45 -1.59 -6.36
C ALA A 62 -20.51 -0.06 -6.19
N HIS A 63 -21.70 0.52 -6.29
CA HIS A 63 -21.90 1.96 -6.08
C HIS A 63 -21.54 2.42 -4.66
N ASP A 64 -21.96 1.66 -3.64
CA ASP A 64 -21.66 1.98 -2.25
C ASP A 64 -20.16 1.88 -1.95
N VAL A 65 -19.49 0.90 -2.58
CA VAL A 65 -18.04 0.75 -2.51
C VAL A 65 -17.31 1.91 -3.20
N GLU A 66 -17.75 2.35 -4.38
CA GLU A 66 -17.19 3.53 -5.04
C GLU A 66 -17.32 4.78 -4.16
N GLN A 67 -18.49 5.00 -3.56
CA GLN A 67 -18.69 6.11 -2.62
C GLN A 67 -17.77 6.01 -1.39
N TYR A 68 -17.59 4.81 -0.84
CA TYR A 68 -16.64 4.57 0.25
C TYR A 68 -15.21 4.96 -0.16
N LEU A 69 -14.73 4.46 -1.30
CA LEU A 69 -13.39 4.77 -1.80
C LEU A 69 -13.19 6.25 -2.08
N HIS A 70 -14.23 6.93 -2.57
CA HIS A 70 -14.19 8.37 -2.77
C HIS A 70 -14.07 9.13 -1.44
N ARG A 71 -14.89 8.79 -0.44
CA ARG A 71 -14.90 9.47 0.86
C ARG A 71 -13.62 9.24 1.67
N GLU A 72 -13.15 7.99 1.75
CA GLU A 72 -12.02 7.63 2.61
C GLU A 72 -10.67 7.89 1.95
N LEU A 73 -10.57 7.75 0.62
CA LEU A 73 -9.29 7.76 -0.10
C LEU A 73 -9.22 8.83 -1.20
N GLY A 74 -10.29 9.59 -1.43
CA GLY A 74 -10.32 10.61 -2.47
C GLY A 74 -10.26 10.05 -3.90
N VAL A 75 -10.54 8.75 -4.08
CA VAL A 75 -10.52 8.11 -5.41
C VAL A 75 -11.71 8.62 -6.21
N GLN A 76 -11.47 9.05 -7.45
CA GLN A 76 -12.55 9.47 -8.35
C GLN A 76 -12.91 8.30 -9.28
N GLY A 77 -14.21 8.07 -9.45
CA GLY A 77 -14.71 7.14 -10.47
C GLY A 77 -14.33 7.63 -11.86
N GLY A 78 -13.96 6.68 -12.74
CA GLY A 78 -13.62 6.93 -14.15
C GLY A 78 -14.84 6.94 -15.06
#